data_AF-A0A8T8HZR0-F1
#
_entry.id   AF-A0A8T8HZR0-F1
#
_cell.length_a   1.000
_cell.length_b   1.000
_cell.length_c   1.000
_cell.angle_alpha   90.00
_cell.angle_beta   90.00
_cell.angle_gamma   90.00
#
_symmetry.space_group_name_H-M   'P 1'
#
loop_
_entity.id
_entity.type
_entity.pdbx_description
1 polymer ?
#
loop_
_entity_poly.entity_id
_entity_poly.type
_entity_poly.pdbx_seq_one_letter_code
_entity_poly.pdbx_strand_id
1 'polypeptide(L)'
;PQDRVLQAALEGLFLVEADPQGSFRLGQTPAGARFLAVYTSPGYVPAGANTVQVPGRALLPVLAGTTLVINPGGQMGIELPGDDLLAAGS
;
A
#
# COMPACT_ATOMS: atom_id res chain seq x y z
N PRO A 1 -18.96 -5.77 -4.55
CA PRO A 1 -18.39 -4.49 -4.06
C PRO A 1 -16.90 -4.61 -3.70
N GLN A 2 -16.54 -5.64 -2.93
CA GLN A 2 -15.16 -5.95 -2.54
C GLN A 2 -14.25 -6.17 -3.75
N ASP A 3 -14.63 -7.01 -4.72
CA ASP A 3 -13.84 -7.23 -5.94
C ASP A 3 -13.55 -5.95 -6.72
N ARG A 4 -14.50 -5.00 -6.75
CA ARG A 4 -14.29 -3.71 -7.43
C ARG A 4 -13.24 -2.86 -6.72
N VAL A 5 -13.17 -2.92 -5.39
CA VAL A 5 -12.15 -2.21 -4.61
C VAL A 5 -10.77 -2.85 -4.81
N LEU A 6 -10.70 -4.18 -4.83
CA LEU A 6 -9.45 -4.90 -5.10
C LEU A 6 -8.92 -4.57 -6.50
N GLN A 7 -9.76 -4.62 -7.53
CA GLN A 7 -9.36 -4.25 -8.89
C GLN A 7 -8.96 -2.77 -9.00
N ALA A 8 -9.73 -1.85 -8.38
CA ALA A 8 -9.36 -0.44 -8.35
C ALA A 8 -8.02 -0.18 -7.66
N ALA A 9 -7.70 -0.93 -6.61
CA ALA A 9 -6.39 -0.86 -5.97
C ALA A 9 -5.28 -1.39 -6.89
N LEU A 10 -5.49 -2.50 -7.59
CA LEU A 10 -4.50 -3.06 -8.52
C LEU A 10 -4.20 -2.12 -9.71
N GLU A 11 -5.23 -1.47 -10.24
CA GLU A 11 -5.13 -0.52 -11.37
C GLU A 11 -4.68 0.88 -10.93
N GLY A 12 -4.76 1.18 -9.64
CA GLY A 12 -4.43 2.47 -9.07
C GLY A 12 -2.94 2.81 -9.16
N LEU A 13 -2.64 4.10 -9.07
CA LEU A 13 -1.30 4.63 -8.98
C LEU A 13 -1.08 5.21 -7.59
N PHE A 14 -0.07 4.73 -6.88
CA PHE A 14 0.17 5.09 -5.49
C PHE A 14 1.54 5.73 -5.30
N LEU A 15 1.62 6.59 -4.31
CA LEU A 15 2.88 7.03 -3.70
C LEU A 15 3.22 6.06 -2.57
N VAL A 16 4.42 5.53 -2.59
CA VAL A 16 4.87 4.53 -1.61
C VAL A 16 6.20 4.99 -1.04
N GLU A 17 6.34 4.92 0.28
CA GLU A 17 7.59 5.26 0.94
C GLU A 17 8.69 4.28 0.52
N ALA A 18 9.83 4.84 0.13
CA ALA A 18 11.02 4.08 -0.21
C ALA A 18 12.16 4.42 0.75
N ASP A 19 12.94 3.40 1.11
CA ASP A 19 14.21 3.59 1.80
C ASP A 19 15.26 4.23 0.85
N PRO A 20 16.42 4.67 1.38
CA PRO A 20 17.49 5.24 0.56
C PRO A 20 18.05 4.29 -0.51
N GLN A 21 17.80 2.98 -0.40
CA GLN A 21 18.21 1.96 -1.36
C GLN A 21 17.14 1.74 -2.45
N GLY A 22 15.98 2.39 -2.35
CA GLY A 22 14.88 2.30 -3.30
C GLY A 22 13.91 1.14 -3.02
N SER A 23 14.04 0.45 -1.89
CA SER A 23 13.10 -0.61 -1.49
C SER A 23 11.89 -0.01 -0.79
N PHE A 24 10.72 -0.63 -0.96
CA PHE A 24 9.51 -0.18 -0.26
C PHE A 24 9.65 -0.37 1.24
N ARG A 25 9.30 0.68 1.98
CA ARG A 25 9.32 0.65 3.44
C ARG A 25 8.08 -0.09 3.96
N LEU A 26 8.31 -1.26 4.55
CA LEU A 26 7.28 -2.01 5.27
C LEU A 26 7.24 -1.58 6.74
N GLY A 27 6.03 -1.32 7.23
CA GLY A 27 5.77 -1.09 8.65
C GLY A 27 5.41 -2.38 9.37
N GLN A 28 5.45 -2.32 10.70
CA GLN A 28 4.91 -3.37 11.57
C GLN A 28 3.99 -2.72 12.62
N THR A 29 2.84 -3.34 12.86
CA THR A 29 1.96 -2.95 13.96
C THR A 29 2.57 -3.39 15.31
N PRO A 30 2.09 -2.87 16.45
CA PRO A 30 2.54 -3.35 17.76
C PRO A 30 2.34 -4.86 17.99
N ALA A 31 1.40 -5.47 17.28
CA ALA A 31 1.15 -6.91 17.31
C ALA A 31 2.06 -7.73 16.37
N GLY A 32 2.96 -7.08 15.64
CA GLY A 32 3.89 -7.72 14.69
C GLY A 32 3.32 -7.96 13.29
N ALA A 33 2.10 -7.51 13.00
CA ALA A 33 1.53 -7.61 11.66
C ALA A 33 2.22 -6.65 10.70
N ARG A 34 2.57 -7.11 9.50
CA ARG A 34 3.24 -6.27 8.49
C ARG A 34 2.22 -5.46 7.70
N PHE A 35 2.58 -4.23 7.38
CA PHE A 35 1.77 -3.40 6.50
C PHE A 35 2.64 -2.62 5.52
N LEU A 36 2.06 -2.28 4.37
CA LEU A 36 2.61 -1.35 3.41
C LEU A 36 1.71 -0.12 3.36
N ALA A 37 2.23 1.02 3.78
CA ALA A 37 1.55 2.30 3.66
C ALA A 37 1.68 2.83 2.24
N VAL A 38 0.55 3.18 1.65
CA VAL A 38 0.49 3.81 0.32
C VAL A 38 -0.42 5.01 0.34
N TYR A 39 -0.14 5.98 -0.51
CA TYR A 39 -0.86 7.25 -0.54
C TYR A 39 -1.36 7.52 -1.95
N THR A 40 -2.58 8.05 -2.03
CA THR A 40 -3.23 8.39 -3.31
C THR A 40 -2.88 9.79 -3.79
N SER A 41 -2.37 10.65 -2.90
CA SER A 41 -1.92 12.00 -3.23
C SER A 41 -0.83 12.49 -2.25
N PRO A 42 -0.01 13.47 -2.65
CA PRO A 42 1.03 14.03 -1.78
C PRO A 42 0.48 14.63 -0.47
N GLY A 43 -0.78 15.07 -0.44
CA GLY A 43 -1.40 15.64 0.76
C GLY A 43 -1.61 14.65 1.91
N TYR A 44 -1.56 13.34 1.62
CA TYR A 44 -1.61 12.30 2.63
C TYR A 44 -0.22 11.81 3.05
N VAL A 45 0.83 12.21 2.34
CA VAL A 45 2.20 11.74 2.61
C VAL A 45 2.74 12.46 3.85
N PRO A 46 3.34 11.73 4.81
CA PRO A 46 4.00 12.33 5.96
C PRO A 46 5.11 13.30 5.54
N ALA A 47 5.26 14.39 6.30
CA ALA A 47 6.29 15.39 6.02
C ALA A 47 7.69 14.75 6.07
N GLY A 48 8.51 15.03 5.04
CA GLY A 48 9.89 14.52 4.95
C GLY A 48 10.01 13.06 4.48
N ALA A 49 8.90 12.39 4.16
CA ALA A 49 8.94 11.05 3.59
C ALA A 49 9.43 11.09 2.13
N ASN A 50 10.35 10.19 1.79
CA ASN A 50 10.76 9.95 0.42
C ASN A 50 9.79 8.94 -0.21
N THR A 51 9.07 9.34 -1.26
CA THR A 51 8.10 8.46 -1.92
C THR A 51 8.41 8.29 -3.39
N VAL A 52 8.08 7.11 -3.91
CA VAL A 52 8.08 6.82 -5.35
C VAL A 52 6.66 6.53 -5.80
N GLN A 53 6.36 6.88 -7.05
CA GLN A 53 5.07 6.58 -7.63
C GLN A 53 5.11 5.22 -8.33
N VAL A 54 4.21 4.31 -7.96
CA VAL A 54 4.18 2.93 -8.44
C VAL A 54 2.76 2.46 -8.69
N PRO A 55 2.50 1.70 -9.78
CA PRO A 55 1.20 1.11 -10.02
C PRO A 55 0.91 0.02 -8.97
N GLY A 56 -0.35 -0.16 -8.59
CA GLY A 56 -0.77 -1.13 -7.58
C GLY A 56 -0.30 -2.55 -7.88
N ARG A 57 -0.35 -2.97 -9.15
CA ARG A 57 0.19 -4.27 -9.60
C ARG A 57 1.69 -4.46 -9.30
N ALA A 58 2.49 -3.40 -9.30
CA ALA A 58 3.91 -3.51 -8.97
C ALA A 58 4.17 -3.78 -7.47
N LEU A 59 3.14 -3.65 -6.63
CA LEU A 59 3.23 -3.93 -5.19
C LEU A 59 3.04 -5.42 -4.88
N LEU A 60 2.41 -6.19 -5.78
CA LEU A 60 2.10 -7.61 -5.56
C LEU A 60 3.27 -8.43 -4.97
N PRO A 61 4.52 -8.31 -5.45
CA PRO A 61 5.64 -9.10 -4.91
C PRO A 61 5.92 -8.89 -3.42
N VAL A 62 5.50 -7.77 -2.83
CA VAL A 62 5.72 -7.45 -1.40
C VAL A 62 4.46 -7.62 -0.54
N LEU A 63 3.33 -8.02 -1.13
CA LEU A 63 2.05 -8.09 -0.44
C LEU A 63 1.76 -9.43 0.26
N ALA A 64 2.56 -10.47 0.03
CA ALA A 64 2.37 -11.76 0.69
C ALA A 64 2.48 -11.60 2.23
N GLY A 65 1.42 -11.97 2.95
CA GLY A 65 1.32 -11.81 4.40
C GLY A 65 1.45 -10.35 4.90
N THR A 66 1.15 -9.37 4.05
CA THR A 66 1.25 -7.93 4.33
C THR A 66 -0.08 -7.24 4.05
N THR A 67 -0.54 -6.36 4.94
CA THR A 67 -1.73 -5.53 4.69
C THR A 67 -1.36 -4.27 3.90
N LEU A 68 -2.05 -4.01 2.79
CA LEU A 68 -1.95 -2.72 2.10
C LEU A 68 -2.84 -1.70 2.82
N VAL A 69 -2.25 -0.60 3.30
CA VAL A 69 -2.97 0.47 4.01
C VAL A 69 -2.92 1.75 3.18
N ILE A 70 -4.07 2.14 2.63
CA ILE A 70 -4.21 3.31 1.77
C ILE A 70 -4.56 4.54 2.62
N ASN A 71 -3.78 5.61 2.48
CA ASN A 71 -3.91 6.89 3.19
C ASN A 71 -4.02 6.72 4.72
N PRO A 72 -3.03 6.10 5.39
CA PRO A 72 -3.07 5.89 6.83
C PRO A 72 -3.25 7.21 7.60
N GLY A 73 -4.11 7.19 8.62
CA GLY A 73 -4.43 8.38 9.43
C GLY A 73 -5.33 9.42 8.75
N GLY A 74 -5.69 9.23 7.47
CA GLY A 74 -6.69 10.04 6.79
C GLY A 74 -8.11 9.74 7.28
N GLN A 75 -9.07 10.65 6.98
CA GLN A 75 -10.49 10.44 7.29
C GLN A 75 -11.09 9.19 6.64
N MET A 76 -10.51 8.75 5.51
CA MET A 76 -10.84 7.50 4.83
C MET A 76 -9.57 6.68 4.61
N GLY A 77 -9.17 5.95 5.65
CA GLY A 77 -8.17 4.88 5.52
C GLY A 77 -8.83 3.60 5.01
N ILE A 78 -8.18 2.90 4.09
CA ILE A 78 -8.63 1.58 3.61
C ILE A 78 -7.54 0.56 3.91
N GLU A 79 -7.91 -0.54 4.53
CA GLU A 79 -7.03 -1.68 4.77
C GLU A 79 -7.46 -2.85 3.88
N LEU A 80 -6.53 -3.34 3.07
CA LEU A 80 -6.74 -4.47 2.17
C LEU A 80 -5.74 -5.57 2.50
N PRO A 81 -6.19 -6.80 2.81
CA PRO A 81 -5.28 -7.93 2.94
C PRO A 81 -4.49 -8.15 1.65
N GLY A 82 -3.16 -8.23 1.73
CA GLY A 82 -2.32 -8.40 0.54
C GLY A 82 -2.54 -9.74 -0.16
N ASP A 83 -2.90 -10.77 0.59
CA ASP A 83 -3.22 -12.09 0.03
C ASP A 83 -4.50 -12.05 -0.83
N ASP A 84 -5.46 -11.19 -0.50
CA ASP A 84 -6.66 -10.96 -1.33
C ASP A 84 -6.29 -10.23 -2.63
N LEU A 85 -5.40 -9.24 -2.56
CA LEU A 85 -4.89 -8.53 -3.73
C LEU A 85 -4.07 -9.43 -4.64
N LEU A 86 -3.29 -10.35 -4.08
CA LEU A 86 -2.55 -11.38 -4.80
C LEU A 86 -3.49 -12.31 -5.55
N ALA A 87 -4.54 -12.81 -4.89
CA ALA A 87 -5.55 -13.67 -5.50
C ALA A 87 -6.36 -12.94 -6.60
N ALA A 88 -6.59 -11.64 -6.46
CA ALA A 88 -7.28 -10.83 -7.46
C ALA A 88 -6.38 -10.38 -8.63
N GLY A 89 -5.05 -10.40 -8.44
CA GLY A 89 -4.05 -9.97 -9.40
C GLY A 89 -3.45 -11.10 -10.25
N SER A 90 -3.66 -12.36 -9.84
CA SER A 90 -3.23 -13.59 -10.52
C SER A 90 -4.07 -13.96 -11.73
#